data_AF-A0A6L8MVH5-F1
#
_entry.id   AF-A0A6L8MVH5-F1
#
_cell.length_a   1.000
_cell.length_b   1.000
_cell.length_c   1.000
_cell.angle_alpha   90.00
_cell.angle_beta   90.00
_cell.angle_gamma   90.00
#
_symmetry.space_group_name_H-M   'P 1'
#
loop_
_entity.id
_entity.type
_entity.pdbx_description
1 polymer ?
#
loop_
_entity_poly.entity_id
_entity_poly.type
_entity_poly.pdbx_seq_one_letter_code
_entity_poly.pdbx_strand_id
1 'polypeptide(L)'
;MATLELASNKRGLVKKTEEYFNAIRTNIQLSGSELKVIGITSVESNEGKSTTAANLAIAYARSGYKTILLDADIRNSVMSGFFKPATKITGLTDYLAGTTDLSQGLCDTDVPNLTVIESGKASPNPTALLQSKNFDNLITTLRRYYDYVIVDCPPLGLVIDAAIIAQKCDGMAVVAEAGRVKRSGVKKVAEQLEQTGTPFLGVILNKYDVATEKYGAYGNYGNYGNYGKKA
;
A
#
# COMPACT_ATOMS: atom_id res chain seq x y z
N MET A 1 0.42 4.12 22.52
CA MET A 1 1.04 4.21 21.18
C MET A 1 0.87 5.64 20.70
N ALA A 2 1.76 6.12 19.83
CA ALA A 2 1.54 7.40 19.17
C ALA A 2 0.30 7.31 18.28
N THR A 3 -0.37 8.44 18.02
CA THR A 3 -1.56 8.49 17.17
C THR A 3 -1.28 9.33 15.92
N LEU A 4 -1.69 8.83 14.76
CA LEU A 4 -1.71 9.57 13.51
C LEU A 4 -3.15 9.92 13.13
N GLU A 5 -3.34 11.11 12.58
CA GLU A 5 -4.63 11.49 12.01
C GLU A 5 -4.55 11.50 10.49
N LEU A 6 -5.56 10.93 9.84
CA LEU A 6 -5.74 11.05 8.41
C LEU A 6 -5.89 12.52 8.02
N ALA A 7 -5.03 13.01 7.12
CA ALA A 7 -5.05 14.40 6.70
C ALA A 7 -6.43 14.79 6.14
N SER A 8 -6.91 15.98 6.50
CA SER A 8 -8.26 16.45 6.18
C SER A 8 -8.58 16.42 4.67
N ASN A 9 -7.62 16.77 3.83
CA ASN A 9 -7.73 16.71 2.37
C ASN A 9 -7.79 15.27 1.81
N LYS A 10 -7.29 14.27 2.56
CA LYS A 10 -7.34 12.86 2.17
C LYS A 10 -8.65 12.19 2.57
N ARG A 11 -9.31 12.62 3.66
CA ARG A 11 -10.62 12.06 4.08
C ARG A 11 -11.67 12.07 2.97
N GLY A 12 -11.79 13.18 2.24
CA GLY A 12 -12.72 13.30 1.12
C GLY A 12 -12.38 12.36 -0.05
N LEU A 13 -11.09 12.14 -0.31
CA LEU A 13 -10.63 11.20 -1.33
C LEU A 13 -10.99 9.77 -0.95
N VAL A 14 -10.64 9.35 0.27
CA VAL A 14 -10.91 8.00 0.80
C VAL A 14 -12.39 7.64 0.64
N LYS A 15 -13.30 8.57 0.99
CA LYS A 15 -14.74 8.36 0.83
C LYS A 15 -15.18 8.21 -0.64
N LYS A 16 -14.59 8.98 -1.55
CA LYS A 16 -14.94 8.94 -2.98
C LYS A 16 -14.43 7.66 -3.68
N THR A 17 -13.33 7.10 -3.20
CA THR A 17 -12.69 5.93 -3.81
C THR A 17 -12.99 4.61 -3.09
N GLU A 18 -13.79 4.64 -2.02
CA GLU A 18 -14.05 3.51 -1.13
C GLU A 18 -14.49 2.23 -1.86
N GLU A 19 -15.47 2.32 -2.76
CA GLU A 19 -15.95 1.17 -3.52
C GLU A 19 -14.88 0.55 -4.42
N TYR A 20 -14.02 1.37 -5.03
CA TYR A 20 -12.91 0.86 -5.84
C TYR A 20 -11.91 0.09 -4.97
N PHE A 21 -11.60 0.59 -3.78
CA PHE A 21 -10.70 -0.11 -2.86
C PHE A 21 -11.32 -1.34 -2.19
N ASN A 22 -12.64 -1.35 -1.97
CA ASN A 22 -13.39 -2.54 -1.57
C ASN A 22 -13.31 -3.63 -2.65
N ALA A 23 -13.45 -3.25 -3.93
CA ALA A 23 -13.30 -4.17 -5.05
C ALA A 23 -11.86 -4.71 -5.15
N ILE A 24 -10.85 -3.84 -5.05
CA ILE A 24 -9.42 -4.26 -5.07
C ILE A 24 -9.12 -5.21 -3.90
N ARG A 25 -9.57 -4.89 -2.68
CA ARG A 25 -9.43 -5.77 -1.50
C ARG A 25 -10.02 -7.15 -1.79
N THR A 26 -11.27 -7.19 -2.26
CA THR A 26 -11.98 -8.43 -2.54
C THR A 26 -11.27 -9.25 -3.62
N ASN A 27 -10.81 -8.62 -4.70
CA ASN A 27 -10.04 -9.30 -5.75
C ASN A 27 -8.75 -9.91 -5.20
N ILE A 28 -8.01 -9.18 -4.35
CA ILE A 28 -6.79 -9.72 -3.72
C ILE A 28 -7.13 -10.93 -2.85
N GLN A 29 -8.20 -10.88 -2.05
CA GLN A 29 -8.64 -12.01 -1.23
C GLN A 29 -9.04 -13.24 -2.06
N LEU A 30 -9.56 -13.03 -3.27
CA LEU A 30 -9.92 -14.10 -4.21
C LEU A 30 -8.72 -14.67 -4.98
N SER A 31 -7.59 -13.95 -5.02
CA SER A 31 -6.37 -14.38 -5.75
C SER A 31 -5.61 -15.52 -5.07
N GLY A 32 -5.91 -15.85 -3.81
CA GLY A 32 -5.28 -16.96 -3.12
C GLY A 32 -5.65 -17.05 -1.65
N SER A 33 -5.54 -18.25 -1.09
CA SER A 33 -5.62 -18.47 0.35
C SER A 33 -4.32 -17.99 1.02
N GLU A 34 -4.44 -17.38 2.21
CA GLU A 34 -3.31 -16.99 3.08
C GLU A 34 -2.44 -15.80 2.60
N LEU A 35 -2.94 -14.97 1.68
CA LEU A 35 -2.29 -13.70 1.33
C LEU A 35 -2.40 -12.69 2.48
N LYS A 36 -1.33 -12.56 3.27
CA LYS A 36 -1.32 -11.75 4.50
C LYS A 36 -0.45 -10.50 4.37
N VAL A 37 0.72 -10.63 3.75
CA VAL A 37 1.65 -9.53 3.49
C VAL A 37 1.57 -9.14 2.03
N ILE A 38 0.97 -7.98 1.75
CA ILE A 38 0.70 -7.51 0.39
C ILE A 38 1.55 -6.27 0.13
N GLY A 39 2.49 -6.36 -0.81
CA GLY A 39 3.30 -5.23 -1.21
C GLY A 39 2.72 -4.48 -2.40
N ILE A 40 2.83 -3.16 -2.36
CA ILE A 40 2.36 -2.24 -3.39
C ILE A 40 3.57 -1.46 -3.92
N THR A 41 3.85 -1.61 -5.21
CA THR A 41 4.91 -0.84 -5.90
C THR A 41 4.36 -0.14 -7.13
N SER A 42 5.21 0.52 -7.90
CA SER A 42 4.86 1.20 -9.15
C SER A 42 6.02 1.14 -10.14
N VAL A 43 5.78 1.58 -11.37
CA VAL A 43 6.80 1.63 -12.43
C VAL A 43 7.70 2.85 -12.26
N GLU A 44 7.09 4.01 -12.03
CA GLU A 44 7.73 5.30 -11.82
C GLU A 44 7.28 5.95 -10.50
N SER A 45 7.96 7.03 -10.14
CA SER A 45 7.53 7.90 -9.04
C SER A 45 6.23 8.63 -9.37
N ASN A 46 5.46 8.95 -8.31
CA ASN A 46 4.24 9.76 -8.37
C ASN A 46 3.05 9.12 -9.13
N GLU A 47 3.01 7.80 -9.26
CA GLU A 47 1.84 7.08 -9.84
C GLU A 47 0.71 6.85 -8.83
N GLY A 48 0.91 7.26 -7.57
CA GLY A 48 -0.06 7.16 -6.49
C GLY A 48 0.04 5.90 -5.64
N LYS A 49 1.13 5.13 -5.74
CA LYS A 49 1.41 3.93 -4.93
C LYS A 49 1.09 4.07 -3.44
N SER A 50 1.56 5.14 -2.79
CA SER A 50 1.39 5.36 -1.35
C SER A 50 -0.06 5.68 -0.99
N THR A 51 -0.75 6.40 -1.88
CA THR A 51 -2.20 6.66 -1.74
C THR A 51 -2.99 5.36 -1.88
N THR A 52 -2.62 4.52 -2.85
CA THR A 52 -3.23 3.21 -3.07
C THR A 52 -3.01 2.27 -1.89
N ALA A 53 -1.76 2.17 -1.39
CA ALA A 53 -1.42 1.36 -0.24
C ALA A 53 -2.20 1.79 1.01
N ALA A 54 -2.25 3.09 1.30
CA ALA A 54 -2.99 3.61 2.45
C ALA A 54 -4.50 3.38 2.34
N ASN A 55 -5.11 3.61 1.18
CA ASN A 55 -6.55 3.33 0.98
C ASN A 55 -6.87 1.83 1.05
N LEU A 56 -5.99 0.98 0.52
CA LEU A 56 -6.15 -0.47 0.62
C LEU A 56 -6.09 -0.93 2.08
N ALA A 57 -5.14 -0.41 2.87
CA ALA A 57 -5.05 -0.67 4.30
C ALA A 57 -6.31 -0.22 5.05
N ILE A 58 -6.83 0.98 4.73
CA ILE A 58 -8.11 1.47 5.28
C ILE A 58 -9.27 0.54 4.90
N ALA A 59 -9.33 0.04 3.66
CA ALA A 59 -10.40 -0.84 3.21
C ALA A 59 -10.38 -2.20 3.94
N TYR A 60 -9.21 -2.75 4.24
CA TYR A 60 -9.08 -3.94 5.11
C TYR A 60 -9.51 -3.62 6.54
N ALA A 61 -8.99 -2.53 7.13
CA ALA A 61 -9.30 -2.12 8.50
C ALA A 61 -10.80 -1.88 8.74
N ARG A 62 -11.47 -1.20 7.82
CA ARG A 62 -12.93 -0.95 7.85
C ARG A 62 -13.77 -2.22 7.71
N SER A 63 -13.20 -3.30 7.17
CA SER A 63 -13.86 -4.61 7.11
C SER A 63 -13.69 -5.43 8.38
N GLY A 64 -13.10 -4.85 9.43
CA GLY A 64 -12.90 -5.50 10.72
C GLY A 64 -11.55 -6.22 10.88
N TYR A 65 -10.71 -6.22 9.84
CA TYR A 65 -9.39 -6.86 9.93
C TYR A 65 -8.41 -5.97 10.67
N LYS A 66 -7.67 -6.53 11.62
CA LYS A 66 -6.55 -5.84 12.26
C LYS A 66 -5.43 -5.65 11.24
N THR A 67 -5.25 -4.42 10.77
CA THR A 67 -4.42 -4.10 9.61
C THR A 67 -3.26 -3.20 10.01
N ILE A 68 -2.07 -3.47 9.47
CA ILE A 68 -0.94 -2.54 9.58
C ILE A 68 -0.47 -2.08 8.19
N LEU A 69 -0.24 -0.79 8.04
CA LEU A 69 0.44 -0.19 6.90
C LEU A 69 1.91 0.05 7.26
N LEU A 70 2.81 -0.55 6.49
CA LEU A 70 4.25 -0.38 6.60
C LEU A 70 4.75 0.47 5.43
N ASP A 71 5.26 1.65 5.72
CA ASP A 71 5.92 2.51 4.74
C ASP A 71 7.39 2.11 4.60
N ALA A 72 7.66 1.24 3.63
CA ALA A 72 8.99 0.70 3.33
C ALA A 72 9.74 1.51 2.26
N ASP A 73 9.20 2.64 1.80
CA ASP A 73 9.90 3.59 0.93
C ASP A 73 10.81 4.51 1.75
N ILE A 74 11.84 3.92 2.36
CA ILE A 74 12.85 4.62 3.17
C ILE A 74 13.82 5.48 2.34
N ARG A 75 13.58 5.60 1.03
CA ARG A 75 14.28 6.52 0.13
C ARG A 75 13.57 7.86 0.05
N ASN A 76 12.28 7.84 -0.24
CA ASN A 76 11.52 9.05 -0.56
C ASN A 76 10.03 8.88 -0.24
N SER A 77 9.75 8.53 1.02
CA SER A 77 8.38 8.45 1.50
C SER A 77 7.64 9.78 1.37
N VAL A 78 6.36 9.67 1.02
CA VAL A 78 5.38 10.76 1.00
C VAL A 78 4.26 10.53 2.01
N MET A 79 4.39 9.54 2.89
CA MET A 79 3.32 9.07 3.78
C MET A 79 2.98 10.08 4.89
N SER A 80 3.95 10.90 5.29
CA SER A 80 3.75 12.01 6.24
C SER A 80 2.77 13.08 5.73
N GLY A 81 2.50 13.12 4.42
CA GLY A 81 1.44 13.95 3.85
C GLY A 81 0.05 13.31 3.89
N PHE A 82 -0.04 12.02 4.19
CA PHE A 82 -1.27 11.23 4.27
C PHE A 82 -1.74 11.06 5.71
N PHE A 83 -0.82 10.69 6.59
CA PHE A 83 -1.02 10.58 8.03
C PHE A 83 -0.21 11.66 8.73
N LYS A 84 -0.82 12.36 9.68
CA LYS A 84 -0.17 13.43 10.44
C LYS A 84 0.09 12.96 11.87
N PRO A 85 1.36 12.87 12.29
CA PRO A 85 1.66 12.52 13.67
C PRO A 85 1.32 13.66 14.62
N ALA A 86 0.66 13.34 15.73
CA ALA A 86 0.43 14.29 16.82
C ALA A 86 1.70 14.53 17.66
N THR A 87 2.63 13.57 17.66
CA THR A 87 3.88 13.60 18.42
C THR A 87 5.03 13.10 17.57
N LYS A 88 6.29 13.34 17.98
CA LYS A 88 7.44 12.72 17.30
C LYS A 88 7.34 11.19 17.40
N ILE A 89 7.56 10.49 16.29
CA ILE A 89 7.54 9.03 16.21
C ILE A 89 8.89 8.48 15.73
N THR A 90 9.17 7.23 16.06
CA THR A 90 10.32 6.50 15.50
C THR A 90 9.95 5.98 14.12
N GLY A 91 10.78 6.26 13.11
CA GLY A 91 10.57 5.73 11.77
C GLY A 91 11.18 4.34 11.56
N LEU A 92 10.73 3.66 10.51
CA LEU A 92 11.28 2.38 10.06
C LEU A 92 12.80 2.45 9.87
N THR A 93 13.33 3.53 9.28
CA THR A 93 14.77 3.69 9.04
C THR A 93 15.59 3.58 10.34
N ASP A 94 15.15 4.23 11.42
CA ASP A 94 15.86 4.23 12.70
C ASP A 94 15.84 2.83 13.33
N TYR A 95 14.70 2.15 13.25
CA TYR A 95 14.58 0.76 13.70
C TYR A 95 15.48 -0.21 12.92
N LEU A 96 15.47 -0.13 11.59
CA LEU A 96 16.29 -1.02 10.76
C LEU A 96 17.79 -0.79 10.98
N ALA A 97 18.20 0.46 11.24
CA ALA A 97 19.56 0.81 11.61
C ALA A 97 19.95 0.35 13.03
N GLY A 98 19.01 -0.16 13.82
CA GLY A 98 19.24 -0.61 15.19
C GLY A 98 19.47 0.53 16.18
N THR A 99 19.12 1.77 15.81
CA THR A 99 19.34 2.94 16.68
C THR A 99 18.23 3.09 17.72
N THR A 100 17.02 2.60 17.42
CA THR A 100 15.83 2.74 18.27
C THR A 100 14.93 1.51 18.17
N ASP A 101 14.21 1.18 19.24
CA ASP A 101 13.16 0.16 19.24
C ASP A 101 11.87 0.68 18.56
N LEU A 102 11.08 -0.23 17.97
CA LEU A 102 9.86 0.13 17.22
C LEU A 102 8.64 0.42 18.10
N SER A 103 8.73 0.27 19.42
CA SER A 103 7.65 0.55 20.38
C SER A 103 7.05 1.96 20.26
N GLN A 104 7.85 2.95 19.86
CA GLN A 104 7.40 4.33 19.57
C GLN A 104 7.15 4.61 18.08
N GLY A 105 7.32 3.60 17.22
CA GLY A 105 7.04 3.66 15.78
C GLY A 105 5.74 2.98 15.36
N LEU A 106 5.15 2.16 16.22
CA LEU A 106 3.80 1.63 16.05
C LEU A 106 2.77 2.71 16.38
N CYS A 107 2.14 3.27 15.34
CA CYS A 107 1.23 4.39 15.49
C CYS A 107 -0.20 3.97 15.17
N ASP A 108 -1.10 4.07 16.14
CA ASP A 108 -2.53 3.90 15.88
C ASP A 108 -3.05 5.08 15.06
N THR A 109 -4.18 4.90 14.38
CA THR A 109 -4.78 5.97 13.58
C THR A 109 -6.19 6.33 14.04
N ASP A 110 -6.72 7.44 13.52
CA ASP A 110 -8.14 7.79 13.63
C ASP A 110 -9.06 6.86 12.81
N VAL A 111 -8.50 5.87 12.10
CA VAL A 111 -9.22 4.78 11.47
C VAL A 111 -9.15 3.54 12.36
N PRO A 112 -10.30 3.02 12.85
CA PRO A 112 -10.33 1.81 13.67
C PRO A 112 -9.66 0.62 12.97
N ASN A 113 -8.95 -0.21 13.75
CA ASN A 113 -8.20 -1.38 13.29
C ASN A 113 -7.00 -1.10 12.38
N LEU A 114 -6.59 0.16 12.20
CA LEU A 114 -5.44 0.52 11.39
C LEU A 114 -4.30 1.07 12.25
N THR A 115 -3.17 0.39 12.18
CA THR A 115 -1.87 0.84 12.70
C THR A 115 -0.95 1.19 11.52
N VAL A 116 -0.03 2.13 11.70
CA VAL A 116 0.93 2.58 10.68
C VAL A 116 2.34 2.59 11.27
N ILE A 117 3.31 2.16 10.47
CA ILE A 117 4.74 2.42 10.68
C ILE A 117 5.20 3.31 9.52
N GLU A 118 5.59 4.55 9.83
CA GLU A 118 6.14 5.48 8.82
C GLU A 118 7.61 5.17 8.53
N SER A 119 8.10 5.53 7.34
CA SER A 119 9.51 5.33 6.96
C SER A 119 10.48 6.05 7.91
N GLY A 120 10.09 7.25 8.37
CA GLY A 120 10.98 8.21 9.01
C GLY A 120 11.95 8.86 8.03
N LYS A 121 13.12 9.25 8.54
CA LYS A 121 14.16 9.93 7.76
C LYS A 121 14.66 9.04 6.61
N ALA A 122 14.95 9.66 5.48
CA ALA A 122 15.55 8.96 4.34
C ALA A 122 16.90 8.36 4.72
N SER A 123 17.13 7.11 4.32
CA SER A 123 18.39 6.41 4.55
C SER A 123 19.39 6.68 3.41
N PRO A 124 20.69 6.87 3.70
CA PRO A 124 21.72 6.86 2.66
C PRO A 124 21.95 5.44 2.08
N ASN A 125 21.61 4.38 2.82
CA ASN A 125 21.85 2.98 2.45
C ASN A 125 20.57 2.12 2.57
N PRO A 126 19.48 2.49 1.86
CA PRO A 126 18.16 1.88 2.02
C PRO A 126 18.14 0.37 1.72
N THR A 127 18.80 -0.03 0.62
CA THR A 127 18.86 -1.44 0.19
C THR A 127 19.43 -2.36 1.27
N ALA A 128 20.53 -1.94 1.93
CA ALA A 128 21.17 -2.73 2.98
C ALA A 128 20.28 -2.88 4.23
N LEU A 129 19.53 -1.83 4.57
CA LEU A 129 18.58 -1.87 5.70
C LEU A 129 17.42 -2.83 5.41
N LEU A 130 16.90 -2.84 4.18
CA LEU A 130 15.82 -3.75 3.76
C LEU A 130 16.27 -5.21 3.63
N GLN A 131 17.57 -5.47 3.41
CA GLN A 131 18.15 -6.82 3.43
C GLN A 131 18.54 -7.31 4.83
N SER A 132 18.39 -6.45 5.85
CA SER A 132 18.83 -6.78 7.20
C SER A 132 17.94 -7.81 7.89
N LYS A 133 18.50 -8.52 8.87
CA LYS A 133 17.72 -9.39 9.77
C LYS A 133 16.62 -8.64 10.53
N ASN A 134 16.79 -7.33 10.76
CA ASN A 134 15.80 -6.51 11.43
C ASN A 134 14.52 -6.39 10.59
N PHE A 135 14.65 -6.25 9.27
CA PHE A 135 13.48 -6.24 8.38
C PHE A 135 12.78 -7.60 8.34
N ASP A 136 13.54 -8.69 8.28
CA ASP A 136 12.98 -10.05 8.33
C ASP A 136 12.22 -10.33 9.63
N ASN A 137 12.80 -9.94 10.77
CA ASN A 137 12.18 -10.06 12.08
C ASN A 137 10.92 -9.21 12.19
N LEU A 138 10.95 -7.99 11.63
CA LEU A 138 9.79 -7.11 11.59
C LEU A 138 8.65 -7.75 10.83
N ILE A 139 8.84 -8.15 9.56
CA ILE A 139 7.78 -8.77 8.76
C ILE A 139 7.24 -10.03 9.45
N THR A 140 8.11 -10.88 9.99
CA THR A 140 7.71 -12.08 10.74
C THR A 140 6.85 -11.73 11.95
N THR A 141 7.19 -10.66 12.67
CA THR A 141 6.43 -10.20 13.83
C THR A 141 5.07 -9.64 13.41
N LEU A 142 5.04 -8.77 12.39
CA LEU A 142 3.79 -8.19 11.90
C LEU A 142 2.83 -9.28 11.40
N ARG A 143 3.34 -10.30 10.70
CA ARG A 143 2.57 -11.49 10.30
C ARG A 143 1.91 -12.24 11.46
N ARG A 144 2.46 -12.19 12.67
CA ARG A 144 1.87 -12.88 13.83
C ARG A 144 0.74 -12.07 14.47
N TYR A 145 0.84 -10.74 14.47
CA TYR A 145 -0.02 -9.87 15.29
C TYR A 145 -1.13 -9.13 14.53
N TYR A 146 -1.05 -9.07 13.20
CA TYR A 146 -2.04 -8.42 12.35
C TYR A 146 -2.70 -9.46 11.45
N ASP A 147 -3.90 -9.21 10.95
CA ASP A 147 -4.56 -10.05 9.94
C ASP A 147 -4.02 -9.74 8.54
N TYR A 148 -3.71 -8.47 8.27
CA TYR A 148 -3.11 -8.01 7.02
C TYR A 148 -1.97 -7.01 7.27
N VAL A 149 -0.91 -7.13 6.47
CA VAL A 149 0.24 -6.22 6.42
C VAL A 149 0.31 -5.65 5.01
N ILE A 150 0.00 -4.37 4.85
CA ILE A 150 0.12 -3.66 3.58
C ILE A 150 1.46 -2.95 3.56
N VAL A 151 2.28 -3.19 2.54
CA VAL A 151 3.64 -2.62 2.44
C VAL A 151 3.70 -1.64 1.28
N ASP A 152 3.92 -0.35 1.55
CA ASP A 152 4.21 0.65 0.53
C ASP A 152 5.70 0.57 0.16
N CYS A 153 5.99 0.19 -1.07
CA CYS A 153 7.34 0.00 -1.57
C CYS A 153 7.80 1.19 -2.43
N PRO A 154 9.11 1.39 -2.63
CA PRO A 154 9.60 2.30 -3.66
C PRO A 154 9.22 1.83 -5.08
N PRO A 155 9.29 2.68 -6.11
CA PRO A 155 8.99 2.28 -7.49
C PRO A 155 10.01 1.25 -8.01
N LEU A 156 9.56 0.04 -8.30
CA LEU A 156 10.42 -1.06 -8.75
C LEU A 156 11.08 -0.77 -10.11
N GLY A 157 10.42 0.00 -10.98
CA GLY A 157 11.01 0.39 -12.26
C GLY A 157 12.19 1.35 -12.14
N LEU A 158 12.44 1.93 -10.95
CA LEU A 158 13.54 2.87 -10.69
C LEU A 158 14.63 2.27 -9.78
N VAL A 159 14.24 1.47 -8.78
CA VAL A 159 15.17 0.90 -7.79
C VAL A 159 14.79 -0.54 -7.41
N ILE A 160 15.79 -1.36 -7.06
CA ILE A 160 15.59 -2.79 -6.80
C ILE A 160 14.99 -3.10 -5.42
N ASP A 161 14.92 -2.11 -4.54
CA ASP A 161 14.47 -2.27 -3.14
C ASP A 161 13.10 -2.97 -3.03
N ALA A 162 12.18 -2.68 -3.94
CA ALA A 162 10.87 -3.33 -3.97
C ALA A 162 10.94 -4.83 -4.29
N ALA A 163 11.93 -5.30 -5.04
CA ALA A 163 12.14 -6.74 -5.30
C ALA A 163 12.70 -7.47 -4.07
N ILE A 164 13.48 -6.79 -3.23
CA ILE A 164 13.94 -7.33 -1.94
C ILE A 164 12.76 -7.45 -0.99
N ILE A 165 11.92 -6.41 -0.92
CA ILE A 165 10.70 -6.42 -0.10
C ILE A 165 9.74 -7.51 -0.59
N ALA A 166 9.59 -7.67 -1.91
CA ALA A 166 8.71 -8.67 -2.52
C ALA A 166 8.95 -10.08 -1.98
N GLN A 167 10.21 -10.50 -1.80
CA GLN A 167 10.57 -11.82 -1.25
C GLN A 167 10.05 -12.07 0.18
N LYS A 168 9.58 -11.02 0.87
CA LYS A 168 8.99 -11.09 2.22
C LYS A 168 7.46 -10.94 2.20
N CYS A 169 6.88 -10.67 1.03
CA CYS A 169 5.45 -10.55 0.79
C CYS A 169 4.86 -11.87 0.30
N ASP A 170 3.57 -12.08 0.54
CA ASP A 170 2.80 -13.19 -0.04
C ASP A 170 2.31 -12.84 -1.46
N GLY A 171 2.24 -11.56 -1.79
CA GLY A 171 1.89 -11.09 -3.12
C GLY A 171 2.21 -9.62 -3.36
N MET A 172 2.42 -9.27 -4.62
CA MET A 172 2.79 -7.92 -5.05
C MET A 172 1.79 -7.40 -6.08
N ALA A 173 1.32 -6.16 -5.91
CA ALA A 173 0.55 -5.44 -6.91
C ALA A 173 1.32 -4.21 -7.42
N VAL A 174 1.14 -3.89 -8.70
CA VAL A 174 1.79 -2.75 -9.35
C VAL A 174 0.76 -1.67 -9.63
N VAL A 175 1.00 -0.45 -9.14
CA VAL A 175 0.22 0.74 -9.48
C VAL A 175 0.79 1.35 -10.76
N ALA A 176 -0.07 1.63 -11.72
CA ALA A 176 0.29 2.28 -12.98
C ALA A 176 -0.59 3.50 -13.25
N GLU A 177 0.01 4.63 -13.62
CA GLU A 177 -0.73 5.85 -13.98
C GLU A 177 -1.33 5.73 -15.39
N ALA A 178 -2.65 5.90 -15.47
CA ALA A 178 -3.39 5.88 -16.73
C ALA A 178 -2.89 6.96 -17.71
N GLY A 179 -2.70 6.57 -18.97
CA GLY A 179 -2.27 7.48 -20.04
C GLY A 179 -0.81 7.93 -19.99
N ARG A 180 -0.10 7.68 -18.87
CA ARG A 180 1.30 8.06 -18.71
C ARG A 180 2.26 6.88 -18.85
N VAL A 181 1.99 5.78 -18.16
CA VAL A 181 2.92 4.65 -18.15
C VAL A 181 2.66 3.69 -19.30
N LYS A 182 3.72 3.39 -20.04
CA LYS A 182 3.67 2.47 -21.19
C LYS A 182 3.52 1.04 -20.71
N ARG A 183 2.75 0.24 -21.45
CA ARG A 183 2.57 -1.20 -21.22
C ARG A 183 3.90 -1.96 -21.10
N SER A 184 4.92 -1.57 -21.87
CA SER A 184 6.26 -2.18 -21.79
C SER A 184 6.94 -1.94 -20.44
N GLY A 185 6.73 -0.79 -19.82
CA GLY A 185 7.25 -0.49 -18.47
C GLY A 185 6.59 -1.38 -17.42
N VAL A 186 5.25 -1.51 -17.47
CA VAL A 186 4.50 -2.41 -16.58
C VAL A 186 4.95 -3.87 -16.76
N LYS A 187 5.13 -4.32 -18.01
CA LYS A 187 5.58 -5.68 -18.31
C LYS A 187 6.96 -5.96 -17.72
N LYS A 188 7.91 -5.03 -17.87
CA LYS A 188 9.25 -5.16 -17.29
C LYS A 188 9.22 -5.28 -15.77
N VAL A 189 8.38 -4.50 -15.10
CA VAL A 189 8.20 -4.58 -13.64
C VAL A 189 7.56 -5.90 -13.22
N ALA A 190 6.56 -6.39 -13.97
CA ALA A 190 5.96 -7.70 -13.72
C ALA A 190 7.00 -8.84 -13.88
N GLU A 191 7.81 -8.81 -14.94
CA GLU A 191 8.90 -9.77 -15.16
C GLU A 191 9.93 -9.74 -14.01
N GLN A 192 10.25 -8.56 -13.48
CA GLN A 192 11.13 -8.42 -12.31
C GLN A 192 10.51 -9.01 -11.04
N LEU A 193 9.20 -8.84 -10.82
CA LEU A 193 8.50 -9.44 -9.69
C LEU A 193 8.44 -10.96 -9.80
N GLU A 194 8.16 -11.51 -10.99
CA GLU A 194 8.16 -12.96 -11.24
C GLU A 194 9.52 -13.59 -10.89
N GLN A 195 10.63 -12.91 -11.22
CA GLN A 195 11.99 -13.36 -10.87
C GLN A 195 12.26 -13.45 -9.37
N THR A 196 11.47 -12.76 -8.52
CA THR A 196 11.58 -12.88 -7.06
C THR A 196 10.94 -14.16 -6.51
N GLY A 197 10.15 -14.86 -7.32
CA GLY A 197 9.32 -16.00 -6.87
C GLY A 197 8.06 -15.58 -6.12
N THR A 198 7.80 -14.27 -5.99
CA THR A 198 6.62 -13.73 -5.29
C THR A 198 5.42 -13.68 -6.24
N PRO A 199 4.22 -14.12 -5.83
CA PRO A 199 3.01 -14.00 -6.64
C PRO A 199 2.73 -12.57 -7.09
N PHE A 200 2.58 -12.38 -8.41
CA PHE A 200 2.15 -11.11 -8.99
C PHE A 200 0.62 -11.05 -9.02
N LEU A 201 0.03 -10.21 -8.17
CA LEU A 201 -1.42 -10.08 -7.99
C LEU A 201 -2.09 -9.27 -9.12
N GLY A 202 -1.30 -8.56 -9.92
CA GLY A 202 -1.78 -7.78 -11.06
C GLY A 202 -1.51 -6.28 -10.94
N VAL A 203 -2.25 -5.52 -11.76
CA VAL A 203 -2.05 -4.07 -11.95
C VAL A 203 -3.25 -3.29 -11.43
N ILE A 204 -2.98 -2.25 -10.65
CA ILE A 204 -3.97 -1.26 -10.23
C ILE A 204 -3.78 -0.02 -11.10
N LEU A 205 -4.72 0.22 -12.01
CA LEU A 205 -4.72 1.42 -12.85
C LEU A 205 -5.20 2.61 -12.01
N ASN A 206 -4.37 3.66 -11.93
CA ASN A 206 -4.65 4.83 -11.10
C ASN A 206 -4.69 6.12 -11.93
N LYS A 207 -5.30 7.18 -11.36
CA LYS A 207 -5.57 8.47 -12.03
C LYS A 207 -6.35 8.34 -13.34
N TYR A 208 -7.16 7.29 -13.45
CA TYR A 208 -8.02 7.09 -14.60
C TYR A 208 -9.17 8.11 -14.59
N ASP A 209 -9.37 8.81 -15.71
CA ASP A 209 -10.46 9.77 -15.87
C ASP A 209 -11.74 9.08 -16.33
N VAL A 210 -12.64 8.82 -15.39
CA VAL A 210 -13.95 8.19 -15.63
C VAL A 210 -14.84 9.05 -16.55
N ALA A 211 -14.60 10.36 -16.67
CA ALA A 211 -15.39 11.24 -17.54
C ALA A 211 -15.06 11.01 -19.03
N THR A 212 -13.83 10.63 -19.36
CA THR A 212 -13.44 10.31 -20.75
C THR A 212 -14.16 9.08 -21.30
N GLU A 213 -14.68 8.22 -20.42
CA GLU A 213 -15.44 7.00 -20.77
C GLU A 213 -16.91 7.28 -21.14
N LYS A 214 -17.49 8.42 -20.72
CA LYS A 214 -18.89 8.77 -21.06
C LYS A 214 -19.12 8.94 -22.57
N TYR A 215 -18.05 9.09 -23.36
CA TYR A 215 -18.11 9.17 -24.82
C TYR A 215 -17.87 7.82 -25.53
N GLY A 216 -17.55 6.73 -24.81
CA GLY A 216 -17.01 5.49 -25.41
C GLY A 216 -17.34 4.17 -24.70
N ALA A 217 -18.57 3.98 -24.25
CA ALA A 217 -19.27 2.69 -24.03
C ALA A 217 -18.78 1.64 -22.96
N TYR A 218 -19.77 1.15 -22.20
CA TYR A 218 -19.88 -0.06 -21.34
C TYR A 218 -19.10 -0.14 -20.01
N GLY A 219 -19.78 0.25 -18.92
CA GLY A 219 -19.32 -0.05 -17.55
C GLY A 219 -20.25 0.45 -16.44
N ASN A 220 -21.57 0.27 -16.60
CA ASN A 220 -22.57 0.83 -15.68
C ASN A 220 -22.70 -0.01 -14.40
N TYR A 221 -21.71 0.04 -13.50
CA TYR A 221 -21.77 -0.54 -12.14
C TYR A 221 -22.56 0.34 -11.14
N GLY A 222 -23.17 1.44 -11.61
CA GLY A 222 -23.79 2.45 -10.74
C GLY A 222 -25.27 2.24 -10.39
N ASN A 223 -25.92 1.12 -10.75
CA ASN A 223 -27.38 1.02 -10.69
C ASN A 223 -27.94 -0.26 -10.04
N TYR A 224 -27.22 -0.87 -9.09
CA TYR A 224 -27.73 -2.02 -8.33
C TYR A 224 -28.75 -1.66 -7.23
N GLY A 225 -28.99 -0.37 -6.96
CA GLY A 225 -29.82 0.09 -5.82
C GLY A 225 -31.32 0.29 -6.08
N ASN A 226 -31.82 0.11 -7.31
CA ASN A 226 -33.19 0.53 -7.67
C ASN A 226 -34.23 -0.59 -7.82
N TYR A 227 -33.89 -1.84 -7.49
CA TYR A 227 -34.86 -2.96 -7.55
C TYR A 227 -35.87 -3.00 -6.39
N GLY A 228 -35.71 -2.17 -5.35
CA GLY A 228 -36.56 -2.20 -4.16
C GLY A 228 -37.66 -1.14 -4.07
N LYS A 229 -37.80 -0.23 -5.04
CA LYS A 229 -38.81 0.84 -5.01
C LYS A 229 -39.93 0.62 -6.03
N LYS A 230 -40.63 -0.50 -5.90
CA LYS A 230 -42.02 -0.64 -6.35
C LYS A 230 -42.76 -1.54 -5.36
N ALA A 231 -43.37 -0.90 -4.37
CA ALA A 231 -44.57 -1.36 -3.67
C ALA A 231 -45.46 -0.13 -3.49
#